data_AF-A0A194X1X5-F1
#
_entry.id   AF-A0A194X1X5-F1
#
_cell.length_a   1.000
_cell.length_b   1.000
_cell.length_c   1.000
_cell.angle_alpha   90.00
_cell.angle_beta   90.00
_cell.angle_gamma   90.00
#
_symmetry.space_group_name_H-M   'P 1'
#
loop_
_entity.id
_entity.type
_entity.pdbx_description
1 polymer ?
#
loop_
_entity_poly.entity_id
_entity_poly.type
_entity_poly.pdbx_seq_one_letter_code
_entity_poly.pdbx_strand_id
1 'polypeptide(L)'
;MAETRIFPDKNLVSTSSLENLPKELHSLIFQALPDCASLQALVQASPSYHASYISQRQHILSRVLLNELGLDGLYLAFALEQVCILPWLQRDYEEQLHLFHQSFFGHFFKRFLDSATTDWTPDTDLDTLTWICRRHWLIRSVALEYIADKIKVNPLTGNVVRNGQPATAEECRRKYRALYHFEIYRCLFVSYTLTGDTEDAYYYQQRVQLGGWEYGTSMRYLPNIDVCDAEGVACVRKFLSSQYMKRMTTDCREELQRLEDHPPDWNPISKGIYGF
;
A
#
# COMPACT_ATOMS: atom_id res chain seq x y z
N MET A 1 -51.50 16.85 52.85
CA MET A 1 -51.70 16.19 51.54
C MET A 1 -50.67 16.76 50.60
N ALA A 2 -49.60 16.00 50.33
CA ALA A 2 -48.50 16.41 49.46
C ALA A 2 -48.72 15.79 48.08
N GLU A 3 -48.94 16.63 47.07
CA GLU A 3 -49.01 16.20 45.67
C GLU A 3 -47.59 16.11 45.09
N THR A 4 -47.08 14.89 45.04
CA THR A 4 -45.83 14.56 44.33
C THR A 4 -46.12 14.55 42.83
N ARG A 5 -45.81 15.65 42.13
CA ARG A 5 -45.84 15.70 40.67
C ARG A 5 -44.65 14.90 40.12
N ILE A 6 -44.95 13.72 39.58
CA ILE A 6 -44.03 12.92 38.78
C ILE A 6 -43.88 13.62 37.44
N PHE A 7 -42.70 14.21 37.18
CA PHE A 7 -42.31 14.62 35.84
C PHE A 7 -41.98 13.35 35.03
N PRO A 8 -42.52 13.18 33.81
CA PRO A 8 -42.03 12.13 32.94
C PRO A 8 -40.63 12.52 32.49
N ASP A 9 -39.65 11.67 32.81
CA ASP A 9 -38.33 11.66 32.18
C ASP A 9 -38.55 11.52 30.67
N LYS A 10 -38.58 12.67 29.98
CA LYS A 10 -38.29 12.70 28.56
C LYS A 10 -36.83 12.32 28.44
N ASN A 11 -36.58 11.02 28.29
CA ASN A 11 -35.43 10.52 27.58
C ASN A 11 -35.49 11.12 26.17
N LEU A 12 -35.02 12.37 26.04
CA LEU A 12 -34.59 12.96 24.80
C LEU A 12 -33.37 12.15 24.37
N VAL A 13 -33.64 11.00 23.75
CA VAL A 13 -32.69 10.35 22.88
C VAL A 13 -32.36 11.42 21.85
N SER A 14 -31.23 12.08 22.10
CA SER A 14 -30.68 13.10 21.23
C SER A 14 -30.16 12.34 20.02
N THR A 15 -31.07 11.89 19.15
CA THR A 15 -30.68 11.37 17.85
C THR A 15 -29.98 12.54 17.18
N SER A 16 -28.66 12.39 17.04
CA SER A 16 -27.81 13.46 16.55
C SER A 16 -28.39 13.96 15.22
N SER A 17 -28.50 15.28 15.03
CA SER A 17 -29.18 15.83 13.84
C SER A 17 -28.55 15.37 12.52
N LEU A 18 -27.30 14.89 12.60
CA LEU A 18 -26.51 14.35 11.50
C LEU A 18 -26.97 12.97 11.03
N GLU A 19 -27.62 12.15 11.87
CA GLU A 19 -28.10 10.81 11.47
C GLU A 19 -29.45 10.85 10.74
N ASN A 20 -30.19 11.95 10.93
CA ASN A 20 -31.50 12.20 10.33
C ASN A 20 -31.38 12.94 8.98
N LEU A 21 -30.17 13.13 8.46
CA LEU A 21 -29.98 13.78 7.18
C LEU A 21 -30.49 12.88 6.04
N PRO A 22 -30.99 13.47 4.94
CA PRO A 22 -31.26 12.73 3.71
C PRO A 22 -30.03 11.95 3.22
N LYS A 23 -30.26 10.81 2.57
CA LYS A 23 -29.19 9.90 2.11
C LYS A 23 -28.24 10.59 1.12
N GLU A 24 -28.72 11.58 0.40
CA GLU A 24 -27.96 12.41 -0.53
C GLU A 24 -26.88 13.20 0.22
N LEU A 25 -27.21 13.75 1.39
CA LEU A 25 -26.24 14.47 2.23
C LEU A 25 -25.23 13.51 2.87
N HIS A 26 -25.65 12.30 3.27
CA HIS A 26 -24.68 11.28 3.70
C HIS A 26 -23.69 10.94 2.57
N SER A 27 -24.16 10.82 1.33
CA SER A 27 -23.29 10.56 0.18
C SER A 27 -22.28 11.70 -0.02
N LEU A 28 -22.72 12.96 0.07
CA LEU A 28 -21.81 14.11 -0.02
C LEU A 28 -20.78 14.14 1.11
N ILE A 29 -21.18 13.81 2.34
CA ILE A 29 -20.26 13.69 3.48
C ILE A 29 -19.21 12.62 3.19
N PHE A 30 -19.62 11.43 2.72
CA PHE A 30 -18.69 10.36 2.36
C PHE A 30 -17.72 10.77 1.25
N GLN A 31 -18.22 11.44 0.21
CA GLN A 31 -17.40 11.89 -0.92
C GLN A 31 -16.38 12.97 -0.54
N ALA A 32 -16.63 13.70 0.55
CA ALA A 32 -15.73 14.73 1.07
C ALA A 32 -14.68 14.18 2.06
N LEU A 33 -14.74 12.90 2.43
CA LEU A 33 -13.78 12.34 3.38
C LEU A 33 -12.38 12.28 2.77
N PRO A 34 -11.34 12.68 3.54
CA PRO A 34 -9.99 12.80 3.01
C PRO A 34 -9.27 11.46 2.90
N ASP A 35 -9.62 10.46 3.71
CA ASP A 35 -8.90 9.20 3.81
C ASP A 35 -9.77 8.03 4.30
N CYS A 36 -9.24 6.81 4.11
CA CYS A 36 -9.88 5.57 4.52
C CYS A 36 -10.04 5.46 6.04
N ALA A 37 -9.18 6.11 6.84
CA ALA A 37 -9.30 6.12 8.30
C ALA A 37 -10.53 6.91 8.76
N SER A 38 -10.78 8.07 8.13
CA SER A 38 -11.96 8.90 8.37
C SER A 38 -13.23 8.19 7.93
N LEU A 39 -13.18 7.46 6.81
CA LEU A 39 -14.28 6.58 6.36
C LEU A 39 -14.60 5.52 7.40
N GLN A 40 -13.60 4.80 7.88
CA GLN A 40 -13.78 3.78 8.90
C GLN A 40 -14.39 4.37 10.18
N ALA A 41 -13.86 5.49 10.66
CA ALA A 41 -14.37 6.16 11.85
C ALA A 41 -15.84 6.57 11.70
N LEU A 42 -16.23 7.16 10.57
CA LEU A 42 -17.60 7.58 10.32
C LEU A 42 -18.57 6.39 10.22
N VAL A 43 -18.16 5.33 9.53
CA VAL A 43 -18.95 4.09 9.40
C VAL A 43 -19.15 3.42 10.77
N GLN A 44 -18.14 3.47 11.64
CA GLN A 44 -18.23 2.90 12.99
C GLN A 44 -18.99 3.79 13.99
N ALA A 45 -19.04 5.09 13.75
CA ALA A 45 -19.69 6.04 14.65
C ALA A 45 -21.22 5.89 14.70
N SER A 46 -21.86 5.35 13.67
CA SER A 46 -23.33 5.28 13.59
C SER A 46 -23.84 4.17 12.67
N PRO A 47 -24.90 3.44 13.07
CA PRO A 47 -25.60 2.50 12.21
C PRO A 47 -26.20 3.13 10.94
N SER A 48 -26.62 4.41 11.00
CA SER A 48 -27.21 5.12 9.85
C SER A 48 -26.16 5.38 8.76
N TYR A 49 -24.96 5.83 9.16
CA TYR A 49 -23.82 5.97 8.26
C TYR A 49 -23.34 4.61 7.75
N HIS A 50 -23.31 3.57 8.58
CA HIS A 50 -22.99 2.22 8.13
C HIS A 50 -23.96 1.71 7.05
N ALA A 51 -25.28 1.86 7.25
CA ALA A 51 -26.28 1.46 6.26
C ALA A 51 -26.14 2.24 4.95
N SER A 52 -25.89 3.54 5.03
CA SER A 52 -25.64 4.40 3.87
C SER A 52 -24.37 3.97 3.12
N TYR A 53 -23.30 3.68 3.84
CA TYR A 53 -22.05 3.14 3.28
C TYR A 53 -22.27 1.82 2.56
N ILE A 54 -22.96 0.84 3.15
CA ILE A 54 -23.23 -0.45 2.51
C ILE A 54 -23.98 -0.27 1.19
N SER A 55 -24.92 0.66 1.11
CA SER A 55 -25.71 0.91 -0.11
C SER A 55 -24.91 1.47 -1.29
N GLN A 56 -23.79 2.14 -1.04
CA GLN A 56 -22.99 2.86 -2.06
C GLN A 56 -21.49 2.58 -1.91
N ARG A 57 -21.15 1.40 -1.38
CA ARG A 57 -19.81 1.08 -0.89
C ARG A 57 -18.71 1.27 -1.93
N GLN A 58 -18.95 0.78 -3.15
CA GLN A 58 -18.01 0.87 -4.26
C GLN A 58 -17.71 2.32 -4.64
N HIS A 59 -18.76 3.14 -4.82
CA HIS A 59 -18.63 4.55 -5.17
C HIS A 59 -17.92 5.35 -4.05
N ILE A 60 -18.33 5.16 -2.80
CA ILE A 60 -17.73 5.83 -1.65
C ILE A 60 -16.25 5.46 -1.51
N LEU A 61 -15.92 4.18 -1.56
CA LEU A 61 -14.54 3.72 -1.39
C LEU A 61 -13.64 4.22 -2.52
N SER A 62 -14.12 4.18 -3.76
CA SER A 62 -13.43 4.74 -4.91
C SER A 62 -13.11 6.23 -4.73
N ARG A 63 -14.10 7.03 -4.30
CA ARG A 63 -13.92 8.47 -4.09
C ARG A 63 -12.97 8.77 -2.94
N VAL A 64 -13.05 8.04 -1.83
CA VAL A 64 -12.16 8.21 -0.68
C VAL A 64 -10.71 7.86 -1.06
N LEU A 65 -10.51 6.76 -1.80
CA LEU A 65 -9.19 6.40 -2.33
C LEU A 65 -8.64 7.48 -3.26
N LEU A 66 -9.49 8.05 -4.13
CA LEU A 66 -9.09 9.16 -5.00
C LEU A 66 -8.67 10.40 -4.19
N ASN A 67 -9.41 10.75 -3.14
CA ASN A 67 -9.07 11.88 -2.27
C ASN A 67 -7.73 11.65 -1.53
N GLU A 68 -7.49 10.44 -1.03
CA GLU A 68 -6.32 10.10 -0.24
C GLU A 68 -5.04 10.01 -1.10
N LEU A 69 -5.14 9.33 -2.24
CA LEU A 69 -4.00 9.03 -3.10
C LEU A 69 -3.75 10.09 -4.17
N GLY A 70 -4.78 10.85 -4.54
CA GLY A 70 -4.81 11.55 -5.81
C GLY A 70 -4.92 10.58 -6.99
N LEU A 71 -5.09 11.14 -8.18
CA LEU A 71 -5.26 10.35 -9.41
C LEU A 71 -4.02 9.49 -9.71
N ASP A 72 -2.82 10.07 -9.62
CA ASP A 72 -1.54 9.37 -9.87
C ASP A 72 -1.31 8.21 -8.89
N GLY A 73 -1.60 8.42 -7.61
CA GLY A 73 -1.41 7.41 -6.58
C GLY A 73 -2.38 6.24 -6.75
N LEU A 74 -3.64 6.55 -7.09
CA LEU A 74 -4.65 5.52 -7.31
C LEU A 74 -4.36 4.73 -8.60
N TYR A 75 -3.85 5.38 -9.64
CA TYR A 75 -3.33 4.71 -10.83
C TYR A 75 -2.26 3.67 -10.47
N LEU A 76 -1.27 4.05 -9.66
CA LEU A 76 -0.21 3.14 -9.26
C LEU A 76 -0.72 1.99 -8.37
N ALA A 77 -1.77 2.24 -7.58
CA ALA A 77 -2.41 1.18 -6.81
C ALA A 77 -3.08 0.12 -7.69
N PHE A 78 -3.77 0.53 -8.75
CA PHE A 78 -4.30 -0.38 -9.77
C PHE A 78 -3.18 -1.13 -10.50
N ALA A 79 -2.10 -0.44 -10.84
CA ALA A 79 -0.93 -1.07 -11.46
C ALA A 79 -0.36 -2.18 -10.59
N LEU A 80 -0.21 -1.91 -9.29
CA LEU A 80 0.32 -2.88 -8.36
C LEU A 80 -0.61 -4.10 -8.22
N GLU A 81 -1.92 -3.90 -8.20
CA GLU A 81 -2.89 -4.99 -8.14
C GLU A 81 -2.73 -5.94 -9.33
N GLN A 82 -2.72 -5.40 -10.55
CA GLN A 82 -2.59 -6.19 -11.77
C GLN A 82 -1.26 -6.94 -11.82
N VAL A 83 -0.15 -6.26 -11.46
CA VAL A 83 1.16 -6.91 -11.43
C VAL A 83 1.25 -8.00 -10.38
N CYS A 84 0.58 -7.89 -9.23
CA CYS A 84 0.56 -8.96 -8.23
C CYS A 84 -0.14 -10.24 -8.73
N ILE A 85 -0.97 -10.14 -9.77
CA ILE A 85 -1.67 -11.27 -10.39
C ILE A 85 -0.82 -11.94 -11.50
N LEU A 86 0.13 -11.21 -12.10
CA LEU A 86 0.95 -11.73 -13.22
C LEU A 86 1.81 -12.97 -12.89
N PRO A 87 2.48 -13.08 -11.73
CA PRO A 87 3.34 -14.24 -11.43
C PRO A 87 2.63 -15.60 -11.47
N TRP A 88 1.29 -15.61 -11.44
CA TRP A 88 0.48 -16.82 -11.47
C TRP A 88 0.21 -17.34 -12.90
N LEU A 89 0.61 -16.61 -13.94
CA LEU A 89 0.41 -16.94 -15.36
C LEU A 89 1.68 -17.57 -15.99
N GLN A 90 2.07 -18.72 -15.46
CA GLN A 90 3.38 -19.40 -15.57
C GLN A 90 3.85 -19.95 -16.95
N ARG A 91 3.56 -19.34 -18.11
CA ARG A 91 4.14 -19.87 -19.39
C ARG A 91 4.95 -18.95 -20.29
N ASP A 92 4.74 -17.63 -20.31
CA ASP A 92 5.48 -16.75 -21.23
C ASP A 92 5.73 -15.38 -20.58
N TYR A 93 6.56 -15.37 -19.53
CA TYR A 93 6.76 -14.20 -18.68
C TYR A 93 7.29 -12.97 -19.43
N GLU A 94 8.22 -13.14 -20.37
CA GLU A 94 8.79 -12.01 -21.13
C GLU A 94 7.76 -11.36 -22.07
N GLU A 95 6.95 -12.18 -22.75
CA GLU A 95 5.88 -11.69 -23.62
C GLU A 95 4.78 -11.01 -22.79
N GLN A 96 4.39 -11.61 -21.66
CA GLN A 96 3.42 -11.00 -20.75
C GLN A 96 3.94 -9.73 -20.09
N LEU A 97 5.23 -9.64 -19.77
CA LEU A 97 5.84 -8.42 -19.25
C LEU A 97 5.83 -7.32 -20.32
N HIS A 98 6.11 -7.66 -21.57
CA HIS A 98 6.04 -6.74 -22.69
C HIS A 98 4.61 -6.28 -22.97
N LEU A 99 3.65 -7.21 -22.98
CA LEU A 99 2.23 -6.93 -23.12
C LEU A 99 1.71 -6.12 -21.94
N PHE A 100 2.10 -6.41 -20.71
CA PHE A 100 1.77 -5.60 -19.55
C PHE A 100 2.35 -4.20 -19.70
N HIS A 101 3.62 -4.07 -20.09
CA HIS A 101 4.23 -2.75 -20.25
C HIS A 101 3.52 -1.91 -21.31
N GLN A 102 3.27 -2.49 -22.49
CA GLN A 102 2.57 -1.82 -23.59
C GLN A 102 1.09 -1.57 -23.32
N SER A 103 0.38 -2.57 -22.79
CA SER A 103 -1.06 -2.48 -22.57
C SER A 103 -1.39 -1.70 -21.31
N PHE A 104 -0.73 -2.01 -20.19
CA PHE A 104 -1.02 -1.36 -18.93
C PHE A 104 -0.51 0.08 -18.94
N PHE A 105 0.79 0.34 -19.10
CA PHE A 105 1.26 1.73 -19.10
C PHE A 105 0.75 2.51 -20.32
N GLY A 106 0.59 1.90 -21.49
CA GLY A 106 0.07 2.59 -22.67
C GLY A 106 -1.43 2.90 -22.59
N HIS A 107 -2.29 1.88 -22.40
CA HIS A 107 -3.74 2.08 -22.37
C HIS A 107 -4.21 2.72 -21.08
N PHE A 108 -3.66 2.33 -19.93
CA PHE A 108 -4.12 2.87 -18.66
C PHE A 108 -3.69 4.33 -18.51
N PHE A 109 -2.48 4.72 -18.95
CA PHE A 109 -2.06 6.14 -18.95
C PHE A 109 -2.89 6.98 -19.93
N LYS A 110 -3.19 6.44 -21.12
CA LYS A 110 -4.08 7.11 -22.08
C LYS A 110 -5.49 7.29 -21.50
N ARG A 111 -6.09 6.23 -20.96
CA ARG A 111 -7.42 6.28 -20.32
C ARG A 111 -7.43 7.21 -19.11
N PHE A 112 -6.33 7.28 -18.36
CA PHE A 112 -6.10 8.21 -17.25
C PHE A 112 -6.08 9.67 -17.73
N LEU A 113 -5.33 9.99 -18.79
CA LEU A 113 -5.29 11.34 -19.36
C LEU A 113 -6.66 11.77 -19.88
N ASP A 114 -7.37 10.83 -20.52
CA ASP A 114 -8.71 11.07 -21.06
C ASP A 114 -9.78 11.24 -19.97
N SER A 115 -9.53 10.76 -18.74
CA SER A 115 -10.49 10.80 -17.62
C SER A 115 -10.18 11.84 -16.55
N ALA A 116 -9.01 12.47 -16.57
CA ALA A 116 -8.67 13.60 -15.69
C ALA A 116 -9.61 14.81 -15.86
N THR A 117 -10.44 14.84 -16.92
CA THR A 117 -11.40 15.91 -17.23
C THR A 117 -12.85 15.60 -16.85
N THR A 118 -13.16 14.40 -16.35
CA THR A 118 -14.51 13.98 -15.95
C THR A 118 -14.51 13.42 -14.52
N ASP A 119 -15.69 13.29 -13.89
CA ASP A 119 -15.84 12.60 -12.59
C ASP A 119 -15.40 11.14 -12.75
N TRP A 120 -14.11 10.90 -12.53
CA TRP A 120 -13.52 9.60 -12.69
C TRP A 120 -13.97 8.70 -11.54
N THR A 121 -14.92 7.82 -11.85
CA THR A 121 -15.23 6.64 -11.06
C THR A 121 -14.64 5.43 -11.79
N PRO A 122 -13.57 4.80 -11.29
CA PRO A 122 -13.10 3.53 -11.84
C PRO A 122 -14.28 2.54 -11.92
N ASP A 123 -14.56 2.05 -13.13
CA ASP A 123 -15.44 0.92 -13.37
C ASP A 123 -14.71 -0.35 -12.90
N THR A 124 -14.63 -0.49 -11.58
CA THR A 124 -13.87 -1.52 -10.90
C THR A 124 -14.72 -2.08 -9.78
N ASP A 125 -14.73 -3.40 -9.67
CA ASP A 125 -15.46 -4.10 -8.63
C ASP A 125 -14.96 -3.75 -7.22
N LEU A 126 -15.80 -4.06 -6.25
CA LEU A 126 -15.57 -3.77 -4.85
C LEU A 126 -14.38 -4.55 -4.26
N ASP A 127 -14.05 -5.73 -4.80
CA ASP A 127 -12.97 -6.57 -4.27
C ASP A 127 -11.62 -5.95 -4.60
N THR A 128 -11.41 -5.47 -5.82
CA THR A 128 -10.21 -4.71 -6.20
C THR A 128 -10.08 -3.43 -5.37
N LEU A 129 -11.16 -2.66 -5.17
CA LEU A 129 -11.10 -1.45 -4.31
C LEU A 129 -10.75 -1.80 -2.86
N THR A 130 -11.31 -2.90 -2.34
CA THR A 130 -11.00 -3.39 -0.99
C THR A 130 -9.53 -3.84 -0.88
N TRP A 131 -9.02 -4.51 -1.92
CA TRP A 131 -7.61 -4.90 -2.01
C TRP A 131 -6.71 -3.67 -2.00
N ILE A 132 -7.01 -2.65 -2.82
CA ILE A 132 -6.26 -1.40 -2.89
C ILE A 132 -6.26 -0.70 -1.53
N CYS A 133 -7.41 -0.60 -0.87
CA CYS A 133 -7.52 0.02 0.45
C CYS A 133 -6.61 -0.67 1.49
N ARG A 134 -6.65 -2.01 1.55
CA ARG A 134 -5.79 -2.79 2.46
C ARG A 134 -4.31 -2.63 2.13
N ARG A 135 -3.96 -2.69 0.85
CA ARG A 135 -2.57 -2.52 0.39
C ARG A 135 -2.07 -1.11 0.68
N HIS A 136 -2.92 -0.10 0.49
CA HIS A 136 -2.60 1.28 0.78
C HIS A 136 -2.33 1.50 2.26
N TRP A 137 -3.11 0.89 3.15
CA TRP A 137 -2.88 0.99 4.59
C TRP A 137 -1.46 0.53 5.00
N LEU A 138 -0.95 -0.55 4.38
CA LEU A 138 0.43 -1.00 4.58
C LEU A 138 1.45 0.00 4.04
N ILE A 139 1.25 0.48 2.80
CA ILE A 139 2.12 1.48 2.17
C ILE A 139 2.18 2.76 3.01
N ARG A 140 1.03 3.26 3.46
CA ARG A 140 0.91 4.43 4.32
C ARG A 140 1.65 4.23 5.64
N SER A 141 1.51 3.07 6.27
CA SER A 141 2.19 2.78 7.54
C SER A 141 3.72 2.82 7.39
N VAL A 142 4.26 2.18 6.35
CA VAL A 142 5.71 2.21 6.05
C VAL A 142 6.17 3.61 5.67
N ALA A 143 5.39 4.33 4.87
CA ALA A 143 5.69 5.69 4.47
C ALA A 143 5.77 6.63 5.68
N LEU A 144 4.82 6.53 6.61
CA LEU A 144 4.80 7.35 7.82
C LEU A 144 5.98 7.02 8.75
N GLU A 145 6.37 5.75 8.87
CA GLU A 145 7.59 5.36 9.59
C GLU A 145 8.85 5.94 8.94
N TYR A 146 8.96 5.85 7.60
CA TYR A 146 10.03 6.48 6.83
C TYR A 146 10.08 7.99 7.05
N ILE A 147 8.93 8.65 6.96
CA ILE A 147 8.78 10.10 7.14
C ILE A 147 9.20 10.48 8.57
N ALA A 148 8.74 9.76 9.60
CA ALA A 148 9.09 10.04 10.99
C ALA A 148 10.59 9.88 11.27
N ASP A 149 11.23 8.84 10.72
CA ASP A 149 12.65 8.54 10.95
C ASP A 149 13.58 9.41 10.09
N LYS A 150 13.19 9.74 8.84
CA LYS A 150 14.06 10.33 7.82
C LYS A 150 13.64 11.69 7.27
N ILE A 151 12.61 12.35 7.82
CA ILE A 151 12.26 13.75 7.48
C ILE A 151 13.47 14.68 7.62
N LYS A 152 14.37 14.39 8.56
CA LYS A 152 15.47 15.30 8.91
C LYS A 152 16.62 15.24 7.92
N VAL A 153 16.91 14.09 7.32
CA VAL A 153 18.11 13.86 6.50
C VAL A 153 17.78 12.99 5.29
N ASN A 154 18.16 13.47 4.09
CA ASN A 154 18.00 12.71 2.86
C ASN A 154 18.93 11.48 2.92
N PRO A 155 18.41 10.24 2.78
CA PRO A 155 19.23 9.05 2.93
C PRO A 155 20.27 8.88 1.82
N LEU A 156 20.09 9.50 0.66
CA LEU A 156 21.05 9.44 -0.46
C LEU A 156 22.16 10.48 -0.31
N THR A 157 21.79 11.74 -0.06
CA THR A 157 22.76 12.85 -0.05
C THR A 157 23.32 13.19 1.34
N GLY A 158 22.66 12.73 2.42
CA GLY A 158 23.02 13.11 3.78
C GLY A 158 22.67 14.55 4.15
N ASN A 159 22.04 15.30 3.24
CA ASN A 159 21.67 16.69 3.48
C ASN A 159 20.45 16.79 4.39
N VAL A 160 20.42 17.82 5.23
CA VAL A 160 19.26 18.14 6.06
C VAL A 160 18.12 18.55 5.13
N VAL A 161 17.02 17.80 5.14
CA VAL A 161 15.87 18.06 4.27
C VAL A 161 14.95 19.08 4.92
N ARG A 162 14.80 19.04 6.25
CA ARG A 162 13.84 19.87 6.98
C ARG A 162 14.36 20.31 8.34
N ASN A 163 14.08 21.57 8.66
CA ASN A 163 14.26 22.20 9.97
C ASN A 163 13.10 21.83 10.93
N GLY A 164 12.81 20.54 11.09
CA GLY A 164 11.84 20.04 12.10
C GLY A 164 10.35 20.22 11.79
N GLN A 165 9.96 20.67 10.59
CA GLN A 165 8.55 20.79 10.22
C GLN A 165 7.90 19.44 9.85
N PRO A 166 6.59 19.25 10.14
CA PRO A 166 5.85 18.02 9.81
C PRO A 166 5.60 17.91 8.29
N ALA A 167 5.64 16.69 7.73
CA ALA A 167 5.46 16.47 6.30
C ALA A 167 4.14 17.07 5.80
N THR A 168 4.18 17.68 4.61
CA THR A 168 2.96 18.14 3.95
C THR A 168 2.19 16.95 3.36
N ALA A 169 0.89 17.14 3.11
CA ALA A 169 0.08 16.10 2.46
C ALA A 169 0.63 15.70 1.08
N GLU A 170 1.20 16.64 0.33
CA GLU A 170 1.83 16.39 -0.97
C GLU A 170 3.11 15.55 -0.84
N GLU A 171 3.92 15.80 0.19
CA GLU A 171 5.10 14.96 0.46
C GLU A 171 4.70 13.55 0.88
N CYS A 172 3.67 13.40 1.72
CA CYS A 172 3.13 12.09 2.05
C CYS A 172 2.70 11.35 0.77
N ARG A 173 1.94 12.00 -0.11
CA ARG A 173 1.52 11.44 -1.40
C ARG A 173 2.71 11.04 -2.28
N ARG A 174 3.74 11.88 -2.38
CA ARG A 174 5.01 11.52 -3.08
C ARG A 174 5.65 10.27 -2.52
N LYS A 175 5.72 10.13 -1.19
CA LYS A 175 6.29 8.92 -0.56
C LYS A 175 5.42 7.69 -0.76
N TYR A 176 4.09 7.85 -0.80
CA TYR A 176 3.20 6.75 -1.17
C TYR A 176 3.46 6.29 -2.61
N ARG A 177 3.52 7.22 -3.58
CA ARG A 177 3.82 6.88 -4.99
C ARG A 177 5.17 6.19 -5.15
N ALA A 178 6.21 6.69 -4.47
CA ALA A 178 7.52 6.04 -4.46
C ALA A 178 7.46 4.60 -3.93
N LEU A 179 6.68 4.34 -2.87
CA LEU A 179 6.47 2.98 -2.35
C LEU A 179 5.66 2.10 -3.31
N TYR A 180 4.65 2.63 -3.99
CA TYR A 180 3.95 1.89 -5.04
C TYR A 180 4.90 1.51 -6.18
N HIS A 181 5.69 2.45 -6.68
CA HIS A 181 6.70 2.17 -7.72
C HIS A 181 7.70 1.11 -7.26
N PHE A 182 8.15 1.18 -6.01
CA PHE A 182 9.03 0.18 -5.42
C PHE A 182 8.37 -1.21 -5.38
N GLU A 183 7.12 -1.31 -4.93
CA GLU A 183 6.41 -2.59 -4.87
C GLU A 183 6.10 -3.14 -6.27
N ILE A 184 5.70 -2.29 -7.23
CA ILE A 184 5.49 -2.69 -8.62
C ILE A 184 6.79 -3.26 -9.19
N TYR A 185 7.91 -2.56 -9.01
CA TYR A 185 9.23 -3.04 -9.42
C TYR A 185 9.54 -4.40 -8.78
N ARG A 186 9.27 -4.58 -7.49
CA ARG A 186 9.50 -5.87 -6.82
C ARG A 186 8.65 -6.99 -7.41
N CYS A 187 7.38 -6.74 -7.66
CA CYS A 187 6.51 -7.76 -8.25
C CYS A 187 6.93 -8.11 -9.70
N LEU A 188 7.39 -7.11 -10.47
CA LEU A 188 7.86 -7.30 -11.85
C LEU A 188 9.26 -7.92 -11.97
N PHE A 189 10.11 -7.86 -10.95
CA PHE A 189 11.53 -8.24 -11.14
C PHE A 189 12.12 -9.08 -10.01
N VAL A 190 11.50 -9.16 -8.83
CA VAL A 190 12.04 -9.89 -7.66
C VAL A 190 11.28 -11.20 -7.39
N SER A 191 10.01 -11.31 -7.76
CA SER A 191 9.24 -12.55 -7.51
C SER A 191 9.70 -13.73 -8.39
N TYR A 192 10.25 -13.46 -9.57
CA TYR A 192 10.70 -14.50 -10.51
C TYR A 192 12.03 -15.14 -10.11
N THR A 193 12.85 -14.42 -9.34
CA THR A 193 14.20 -14.87 -9.00
C THR A 193 14.26 -15.86 -7.83
N LEU A 194 13.15 -16.07 -7.11
CA LEU A 194 13.09 -16.93 -5.92
C LEU A 194 12.44 -18.30 -6.18
N THR A 195 11.76 -18.49 -7.32
CA THR A 195 10.98 -19.71 -7.61
C THR A 195 11.51 -20.52 -8.80
N GLY A 196 12.70 -20.19 -9.31
CA GLY A 196 13.36 -20.98 -10.35
C GLY A 196 13.90 -22.29 -9.77
N ASP A 197 13.17 -23.39 -9.94
CA ASP A 197 13.72 -24.74 -9.83
C ASP A 197 14.73 -24.92 -10.97
N THR A 198 16.02 -24.70 -10.71
CA THR A 198 17.20 -25.23 -11.42
C THR A 198 18.44 -24.47 -10.95
N GLU A 199 19.62 -25.01 -11.20
CA GLU A 199 20.96 -24.51 -10.82
C GLU A 199 21.21 -23.01 -11.10
N ASP A 200 20.34 -22.34 -11.84
CA ASP A 200 20.30 -20.89 -12.05
C ASP A 200 19.91 -20.06 -10.81
N ALA A 201 19.23 -20.65 -9.81
CA ALA A 201 18.88 -19.95 -8.57
C ALA A 201 20.10 -19.40 -7.83
N TYR A 202 21.27 -20.03 -7.95
CA TYR A 202 22.52 -19.57 -7.35
C TYR A 202 23.12 -18.36 -8.09
N TYR A 203 23.03 -18.33 -9.43
CA TYR A 203 23.42 -17.17 -10.24
C TYR A 203 22.44 -15.99 -10.07
N TYR A 204 21.15 -16.27 -9.85
CA TYR A 204 20.16 -15.24 -9.57
C TYR A 204 20.16 -14.76 -8.12
N GLN A 205 20.48 -15.59 -7.11
CA GLN A 205 20.64 -15.11 -5.73
C GLN A 205 21.76 -14.06 -5.57
N GLN A 206 22.83 -14.13 -6.40
CA GLN A 206 23.80 -13.03 -6.49
C GLN A 206 23.20 -11.75 -7.11
N ARG A 207 22.21 -11.88 -8.01
CA ARG A 207 21.48 -10.75 -8.63
C ARG A 207 20.35 -10.17 -7.76
N VAL A 208 19.82 -10.96 -6.83
CA VAL A 208 18.77 -10.57 -5.84
C VAL A 208 19.38 -10.11 -4.52
N GLN A 209 20.69 -9.85 -4.47
CA GLN A 209 21.14 -8.87 -3.50
C GLN A 209 20.28 -7.63 -3.72
N LEU A 210 19.78 -7.04 -2.63
CA LEU A 210 19.12 -5.72 -2.63
C LEU A 210 20.00 -4.61 -3.26
N GLY A 211 21.14 -4.93 -3.88
CA GLY A 211 22.00 -4.18 -4.80
C GLY A 211 21.63 -4.26 -6.30
N GLY A 212 20.80 -5.20 -6.75
CA GLY A 212 20.42 -5.45 -8.16
C GLY A 212 19.47 -4.44 -8.80
N TRP A 213 19.80 -3.15 -8.73
CA TRP A 213 19.43 -2.21 -9.80
C TRP A 213 20.53 -2.29 -10.85
N GLU A 214 20.69 -3.45 -11.47
CA GLU A 214 21.58 -3.53 -12.61
C GLU A 214 20.96 -2.78 -13.79
N TYR A 215 21.84 -2.12 -14.54
CA TYR A 215 21.60 -1.09 -15.54
C TYR A 215 20.52 -1.45 -16.60
N GLY A 216 20.19 -2.72 -16.79
CA GLY A 216 19.27 -3.17 -17.86
C GLY A 216 17.78 -3.15 -17.52
N THR A 217 17.38 -3.69 -16.35
CA THR A 217 15.97 -3.80 -15.95
C THR A 217 15.42 -2.50 -15.38
N SER A 218 16.26 -1.79 -14.63
CA SER A 218 15.98 -0.45 -14.11
C SER A 218 15.80 0.59 -15.23
N MET A 219 16.57 0.50 -16.33
CA MET A 219 16.42 1.39 -17.51
C MET A 219 15.10 1.23 -18.28
N ARG A 220 14.32 0.15 -18.09
CA ARG A 220 13.00 0.01 -18.73
C ARG A 220 11.87 0.61 -17.90
N TYR A 221 12.01 0.59 -16.58
CA TYR A 221 10.99 1.07 -15.65
C TYR A 221 11.20 2.55 -15.29
N LEU A 222 12.44 2.95 -14.99
CA LEU A 222 12.79 4.30 -14.50
C LEU A 222 12.48 5.46 -15.46
N PRO A 223 12.61 5.34 -16.80
CA PRO A 223 12.25 6.44 -17.69
C PRO A 223 10.78 6.82 -17.64
N ASN A 224 9.92 5.94 -17.12
CA ASN A 224 8.48 6.16 -17.00
C ASN A 224 8.08 6.70 -15.61
N ILE A 225 9.04 7.02 -14.75
CA ILE A 225 8.81 7.55 -13.40
C ILE A 225 9.32 8.98 -13.35
N ASP A 226 8.57 9.86 -12.69
CA ASP A 226 9.05 11.21 -12.40
C ASP A 226 10.37 11.16 -11.61
N VAL A 227 11.27 12.11 -11.86
CA VAL A 227 12.58 12.15 -11.20
C VAL A 227 12.47 12.18 -9.67
N CYS A 228 11.47 12.89 -9.13
CA CYS A 228 11.24 12.95 -7.69
C CYS A 228 10.76 11.61 -7.13
N ASP A 229 9.92 10.89 -7.88
CA ASP A 229 9.42 9.59 -7.48
C ASP A 229 10.54 8.53 -7.58
N ALA A 230 11.42 8.62 -8.59
CA ALA A 230 12.61 7.77 -8.71
C ALA A 230 13.62 7.98 -7.56
N GLU A 231 13.89 9.24 -7.19
CA GLU A 231 14.67 9.56 -5.98
C GLU A 231 13.99 8.99 -4.74
N GLY A 232 12.67 9.14 -4.64
CA GLY A 232 11.85 8.58 -3.57
C GLY A 232 12.02 7.07 -3.45
N VAL A 233 11.95 6.33 -4.56
CA VAL A 233 12.14 4.87 -4.60
C VAL A 233 13.54 4.50 -4.08
N ALA A 234 14.58 5.18 -4.55
CA ALA A 234 15.95 4.94 -4.11
C ALA A 234 16.12 5.21 -2.60
N CYS A 235 15.53 6.29 -2.11
CA CYS A 235 15.51 6.63 -0.69
C CYS A 235 14.81 5.57 0.17
N VAL A 236 13.61 5.15 -0.25
CA VAL A 236 12.79 4.14 0.43
C VAL A 236 13.51 2.81 0.47
N ARG A 237 14.09 2.37 -0.65
CA ARG A 237 14.90 1.15 -0.71
C ARG A 237 16.03 1.18 0.31
N LYS A 238 16.83 2.26 0.33
CA LYS A 238 17.94 2.40 1.28
C LYS A 238 17.46 2.37 2.73
N PHE A 239 16.33 3.03 3.02
CA PHE A 239 15.70 2.97 4.34
C PHE A 239 15.28 1.55 4.71
N LEU A 240 14.50 0.88 3.86
CA LEU A 240 14.01 -0.48 4.09
C LEU A 240 15.16 -1.47 4.28
N SER A 241 16.22 -1.36 3.47
CA SER A 241 17.43 -2.15 3.67
C SER A 241 18.09 -1.86 5.02
N SER A 242 18.18 -0.59 5.44
CA SER A 242 18.76 -0.26 6.75
C SER A 242 17.88 -0.74 7.91
N GLN A 243 16.56 -0.66 7.80
CA GLN A 243 15.63 -1.12 8.83
C GLN A 243 15.60 -2.65 8.90
N TYR A 244 15.61 -3.33 7.76
CA TYR A 244 15.76 -4.78 7.70
C TYR A 244 17.07 -5.21 8.36
N MET A 245 18.20 -4.60 7.98
CA MET A 245 19.49 -4.89 8.60
C MET A 245 19.48 -4.59 10.10
N LYS A 246 18.88 -3.49 10.53
CA LYS A 246 18.73 -3.14 11.95
C LYS A 246 17.93 -4.20 12.69
N ARG A 247 16.74 -4.59 12.21
CA ARG A 247 15.91 -5.63 12.85
C ARG A 247 16.62 -6.99 12.86
N MET A 248 17.27 -7.38 11.76
CA MET A 248 18.07 -8.61 11.69
C MET A 248 19.27 -8.61 12.65
N THR A 249 19.95 -7.47 12.83
CA THR A 249 21.17 -7.38 13.67
C THR A 249 20.93 -6.98 15.12
N THR A 250 19.72 -6.50 15.44
CA THR A 250 19.36 -6.03 16.79
C THR A 250 18.30 -6.93 17.42
N ASP A 251 17.22 -7.25 16.69
CA ASP A 251 16.09 -8.03 17.23
C ASP A 251 16.33 -9.53 17.07
N CYS A 252 16.98 -9.95 15.98
CA CYS A 252 17.34 -11.36 15.78
C CYS A 252 18.73 -11.69 16.33
N ARG A 253 19.47 -10.75 16.95
CA ARG A 253 20.83 -11.03 17.46
C ARG A 253 20.82 -12.13 18.51
N GLU A 254 19.87 -12.07 19.44
CA GLU A 254 19.77 -13.08 20.51
C GLU A 254 19.39 -14.45 19.95
N GLU A 255 18.49 -14.49 18.96
CA GLU A 255 18.07 -15.74 18.32
C GLU A 255 19.14 -16.29 17.38
N LEU A 256 19.87 -15.43 16.65
CA LEU A 256 21.02 -15.81 15.84
C LEU A 256 22.17 -16.33 16.71
N GLN A 257 22.48 -15.65 17.83
CA GLN A 257 23.44 -16.12 18.83
C GLN A 257 23.00 -17.47 19.39
N ARG A 258 21.70 -17.63 19.72
CA ARG A 258 21.14 -18.91 20.18
C ARG A 258 21.32 -20.02 19.15
N LEU A 259 21.09 -19.74 17.88
CA LEU A 259 21.26 -20.69 16.77
C LEU A 259 22.74 -20.95 16.42
N GLU A 260 23.64 -20.00 16.67
CA GLU A 260 25.09 -20.20 16.54
C GLU A 260 25.65 -21.06 17.68
N ASP A 261 25.23 -20.79 18.91
CA ASP A 261 25.62 -21.55 20.10
C ASP A 261 24.97 -22.94 20.12
N HIS A 262 23.75 -23.06 19.57
CA HIS A 262 22.94 -24.27 19.53
C HIS A 262 22.31 -24.45 18.14
N PRO A 263 23.11 -24.83 17.12
CA PRO A 263 22.59 -25.04 15.78
C PRO A 263 21.46 -26.08 15.81
N PRO A 264 20.31 -25.81 15.17
CA PRO A 264 19.25 -26.79 15.08
C PRO A 264 19.79 -28.06 14.42
N ASP A 265 19.37 -29.22 14.93
CA ASP A 265 19.69 -30.49 14.30
C ASP A 265 18.86 -30.62 13.02
N TRP A 266 19.38 -30.06 11.92
CA TRP A 266 18.73 -29.99 10.62
C TRP A 266 18.69 -31.34 9.89
N ASN A 267 19.09 -32.44 10.54
CA ASN A 267 19.16 -33.74 9.92
C ASN A 267 17.75 -34.35 9.79
N PRO A 268 17.12 -34.36 8.60
CA PRO A 268 15.74 -34.85 8.44
C PRO A 268 15.67 -36.38 8.55
N ILE A 269 16.82 -37.05 8.58
CA ILE A 269 16.96 -38.50 8.49
C ILE A 269 16.92 -39.16 9.89
N SER A 270 17.15 -38.42 10.98
CA SER A 270 17.20 -38.98 12.34
C SER A 270 15.82 -39.12 13.01
N LYS A 271 14.77 -38.49 12.46
CA LYS A 271 13.39 -38.67 12.92
C LYS A 271 12.66 -39.58 11.96
N GLY A 272 12.73 -40.89 12.21
CA GLY A 272 12.01 -41.93 11.48
C GLY A 272 10.50 -41.73 11.49
N ILE A 273 10.01 -40.86 10.61
CA ILE A 273 8.59 -40.68 10.31
C ILE A 273 8.38 -41.12 8.87
N TYR A 274 8.61 -42.40 8.62
CA TYR A 274 7.82 -43.17 7.68
C TYR A 274 7.06 -44.20 8.52
N GLY A 275 5.87 -43.80 8.98
CA GLY A 275 4.89 -44.65 9.63
C GLY A 275 3.52 -44.20 9.15
N PHE A 276 2.85 -45.11 8.44
CA PHE A 276 1.46 -45.04 8.02
C PHE A 276 0.50 -44.67 9.15
#